data_AF-A0A259C8M3-F1
#
_entry.id   AF-A0A259C8M3-F1
#
_cell.length_a   1.000
_cell.length_b   1.000
_cell.length_c   1.000
_cell.angle_alpha   90.00
_cell.angle_beta   90.00
_cell.angle_gamma   90.00
#
_symmetry.space_group_name_H-M   'P 1'
#
loop_
_entity.id
_entity.type
_entity.pdbx_description
1 polymer ?
#
loop_
_entity_poly.entity_id
_entity_poly.type
_entity_poly.pdbx_seq_one_letter_code
_entity_poly.pdbx_strand_id
1 'polypeptide(L)'
;ILERLIKECDVLVENFAPGALDRMGFSWERIQELNPMMIMASVKGFGPGPYEDCKVYENVAQCAGGSASTTGFDDGPPMVTGAQIGDSGTGLHLALGIVTALYQRTHSGRGQKVLAAMQDAVLNLCRVKLRDQQRLERNGLMQEYPQFPNGEFGDSVPRAGNASGGGQPGWIVKCKGWETDPNAYMYVIVQGPVWEAVCKVIGREDWITDVRFASP
;
A
#
# COMPACT_ATOMS: atom_id res chain seq x y z
N ILE A 1 6.76 33.45 -17.97
CA ILE A 1 5.44 33.12 -17.35
C ILE A 1 5.64 32.27 -16.10
N LEU A 2 6.28 31.09 -16.18
CA LEU A 2 6.47 30.21 -15.01
C LEU A 2 7.18 30.87 -13.82
N GLU A 3 8.23 31.67 -14.03
CA GLU A 3 8.87 32.43 -12.95
C GLU A 3 7.89 33.37 -12.21
N ARG A 4 6.92 33.94 -12.92
CA ARG A 4 5.88 34.78 -12.29
C ARG A 4 4.96 33.93 -11.41
N LEU A 5 4.54 32.76 -11.90
CA LEU A 5 3.74 31.83 -11.12
C LEU A 5 4.49 31.33 -9.88
N ILE A 6 5.79 31.05 -9.98
CA ILE A 6 6.62 30.64 -8.83
C ILE A 6 6.66 31.73 -7.75
N LYS A 7 6.67 33.01 -8.12
CA LYS A 7 6.66 34.12 -7.17
C LYS A 7 5.32 34.30 -6.45
N GLU A 8 4.22 33.87 -7.06
CA GLU A 8 2.86 34.09 -6.56
C GLU A 8 2.25 32.85 -5.88
N CYS A 9 2.64 31.65 -6.30
CA CYS A 9 2.12 30.40 -5.77
C CYS A 9 2.85 29.95 -4.49
N ASP A 10 2.13 29.22 -3.63
CA ASP A 10 2.67 28.61 -2.42
C ASP A 10 3.35 27.25 -2.65
N VAL A 11 2.85 26.51 -3.63
CA VAL A 11 3.23 25.13 -3.89
C VAL A 11 3.41 24.92 -5.39
N LEU A 12 4.52 24.30 -5.78
CA LEU A 12 4.77 23.77 -7.11
C LEU A 12 4.79 22.25 -7.02
N VAL A 13 3.92 21.58 -7.77
CA VAL A 13 3.83 20.11 -7.79
C VAL A 13 4.27 19.60 -9.16
N GLU A 14 5.14 18.59 -9.17
CA GLU A 14 5.56 17.93 -10.41
C GLU A 14 5.75 16.41 -10.24
N ASN A 15 5.56 15.67 -11.32
CA ASN A 15 5.79 14.23 -11.40
C ASN A 15 6.49 13.84 -12.71
N PHE A 16 7.33 14.73 -13.26
CA PHE A 16 8.08 14.45 -14.47
C PHE A 16 9.21 13.44 -14.20
N ALA A 17 9.77 12.90 -15.27
CA ALA A 17 10.95 12.05 -15.20
C ALA A 17 12.12 12.76 -14.47
N PRO A 18 13.01 12.02 -13.80
CA PRO A 18 14.17 12.58 -13.11
C PRO A 18 14.95 13.63 -13.92
N GLY A 19 15.28 14.74 -13.26
CA GLY A 19 15.98 15.89 -13.83
C GLY A 19 15.23 16.71 -14.88
N ALA A 20 13.94 16.44 -15.16
CA ALA A 20 13.21 17.17 -16.20
C ALA A 20 13.05 18.67 -15.84
N LEU A 21 12.69 18.98 -14.60
CA LEU A 21 12.51 20.37 -14.17
C LEU A 21 13.85 21.14 -14.16
N ASP A 22 14.94 20.47 -13.77
CA ASP A 22 16.29 21.04 -13.82
C ASP A 22 16.70 21.37 -15.26
N ARG A 23 16.44 20.45 -16.22
CA ARG A 23 16.68 20.69 -17.66
C ARG A 23 15.83 21.83 -18.24
N MET A 24 14.70 22.16 -17.61
CA MET A 24 13.88 23.33 -17.95
C MET A 24 14.41 24.65 -17.34
N GLY A 25 15.50 24.60 -16.55
CA GLY A 25 16.10 25.76 -15.91
C GLY A 25 15.50 26.09 -14.53
N PHE A 26 14.71 25.20 -13.95
CA PHE A 26 14.03 25.42 -12.67
C PHE A 26 14.55 24.45 -11.60
N SER A 27 15.85 24.54 -11.31
CA SER A 27 16.43 23.82 -10.18
C SER A 27 15.82 24.31 -8.86
N TRP A 28 15.98 23.51 -7.81
CA TRP A 28 15.53 23.88 -6.47
C TRP A 28 16.13 25.22 -6.01
N GLU A 29 17.42 25.43 -6.29
CA GLU A 29 18.15 26.65 -5.95
C GLU A 29 17.53 27.84 -6.67
N ARG A 30 17.26 27.70 -7.98
CA ARG A 30 16.60 28.74 -8.77
C ARG A 30 15.19 29.05 -8.26
N ILE A 31 14.43 28.03 -7.88
CA ILE A 31 13.10 28.20 -7.30
C ILE A 31 13.18 28.94 -5.95
N GLN A 32 14.15 28.61 -5.10
CA GLN A 32 14.34 29.31 -3.82
C GLN A 32 14.79 30.77 -3.98
N GLU A 33 15.63 31.08 -4.97
CA GLU A 33 15.97 32.48 -5.29
C GLU A 33 14.73 33.30 -5.66
N LEU A 34 13.80 32.70 -6.40
CA LEU A 34 12.57 33.35 -6.84
C LEU A 34 11.55 33.46 -5.71
N ASN A 35 11.44 32.43 -4.86
CA ASN A 35 10.50 32.38 -3.75
C ASN A 35 11.03 31.48 -2.61
N PRO A 36 11.61 32.06 -1.54
CA PRO A 36 12.14 31.29 -0.41
C PRO A 36 11.06 30.60 0.44
N MET A 37 9.79 30.93 0.21
CA MET A 37 8.62 30.33 0.85
C MET A 37 8.00 29.18 0.03
N MET A 38 8.52 28.89 -1.17
CA MET A 38 7.98 27.87 -2.07
C MET A 38 8.09 26.45 -1.49
N ILE A 39 7.01 25.70 -1.53
CA ILE A 39 7.02 24.26 -1.34
C ILE A 39 7.10 23.58 -2.70
N MET A 40 8.24 22.95 -2.98
CA MET A 40 8.41 22.15 -4.20
C MET A 40 8.13 20.69 -3.89
N ALA A 41 7.02 20.19 -4.40
CA ALA A 41 6.54 18.84 -4.17
C ALA A 41 6.74 17.97 -5.42
N SER A 42 7.33 16.80 -5.24
CA SER A 42 7.74 15.92 -6.32
C SER A 42 7.25 14.50 -6.09
N VAL A 43 6.62 13.91 -7.11
CA VAL A 43 6.50 12.45 -7.22
C VAL A 43 7.64 11.92 -8.10
N LYS A 44 8.30 10.87 -7.64
CA LYS A 44 9.27 10.09 -8.43
C LYS A 44 8.95 8.60 -8.28
N GLY A 45 9.46 7.79 -9.20
CA GLY A 45 9.30 6.34 -9.11
C GLY A 45 9.98 5.75 -7.87
N PHE A 46 11.22 6.18 -7.65
CA PHE A 46 12.10 5.70 -6.61
C PHE A 46 12.69 6.87 -5.82
N GLY A 47 13.01 6.61 -4.55
CA GLY A 47 13.83 7.51 -3.74
C GLY A 47 15.32 7.41 -4.11
N PRO A 48 16.20 8.15 -3.41
CA PRO A 48 17.64 8.08 -3.62
C PRO A 48 18.17 6.65 -3.55
N GLY A 49 18.99 6.25 -4.52
CA GLY A 49 19.53 4.90 -4.58
C GLY A 49 19.66 4.34 -6.01
N PRO A 50 19.84 3.02 -6.15
CA PRO A 50 20.23 2.40 -7.43
C PRO A 50 19.20 2.54 -8.56
N TYR A 51 17.95 2.88 -8.22
CA TYR A 51 16.85 3.01 -9.18
C TYR A 51 16.34 4.46 -9.32
N GLU A 52 17.02 5.45 -8.73
CA GLU A 52 16.52 6.85 -8.67
C GLU A 52 16.23 7.47 -10.05
N ASP A 53 16.99 7.07 -11.07
CA ASP A 53 16.85 7.53 -12.45
C ASP A 53 15.87 6.69 -13.30
N CYS A 54 15.31 5.61 -12.74
CA CYS A 54 14.40 4.74 -13.47
C CYS A 54 13.02 5.38 -13.63
N LYS A 55 12.43 5.19 -14.83
CA LYS A 55 11.02 5.50 -15.07
C LYS A 55 10.14 4.43 -14.43
N VAL A 56 9.03 4.86 -13.86
CA VAL A 56 8.10 3.99 -13.15
C VAL A 56 6.68 4.28 -13.61
N TYR A 57 5.94 3.20 -13.81
CA TYR A 57 4.48 3.20 -13.94
C TYR A 57 3.89 2.45 -12.73
N GLU A 58 2.58 2.59 -12.52
CA GLU A 58 1.80 1.95 -11.46
C GLU A 58 2.29 0.54 -11.09
N ASN A 59 2.24 -0.40 -12.04
CA ASN A 59 2.56 -1.81 -11.75
C ASN A 59 4.05 -2.04 -11.42
N VAL A 60 4.95 -1.18 -11.91
CA VAL A 60 6.38 -1.24 -11.55
C VAL A 60 6.54 -0.84 -10.08
N ALA A 61 5.83 0.19 -9.62
CA ALA A 61 5.81 0.57 -8.21
C ALA A 61 5.22 -0.53 -7.33
N GLN A 62 4.14 -1.19 -7.77
CA GLN A 62 3.55 -2.31 -7.03
C GLN A 62 4.51 -3.48 -6.87
N CYS A 63 5.29 -3.79 -7.91
CA CYS A 63 6.34 -4.81 -7.85
C CYS A 63 7.49 -4.38 -6.91
N ALA A 64 7.99 -3.15 -7.05
CA ALA A 64 9.13 -2.67 -6.27
C ALA A 64 8.80 -2.42 -4.79
N GLY A 65 7.55 -2.07 -4.46
CA GLY A 65 7.08 -1.82 -3.10
C GLY A 65 6.58 -3.05 -2.36
N GLY A 66 6.64 -4.24 -2.97
CA GLY A 66 6.29 -5.52 -2.33
C GLY A 66 4.81 -5.91 -2.36
N SER A 67 3.93 -5.04 -2.89
CA SER A 67 2.49 -5.34 -3.00
C SER A 67 2.23 -6.53 -3.93
N ALA A 68 2.85 -6.54 -5.12
CA ALA A 68 2.63 -7.62 -6.07
C ALA A 68 3.08 -8.98 -5.53
N SER A 69 4.22 -9.00 -4.82
CA SER A 69 4.79 -10.21 -4.22
C SER A 69 3.80 -10.91 -3.28
N THR A 70 3.04 -10.13 -2.53
CA THR A 70 2.16 -10.61 -1.44
C THR A 70 0.66 -10.62 -1.81
N THR A 71 0.33 -10.35 -3.08
CA THR A 71 -1.05 -10.31 -3.60
C THR A 71 -1.27 -11.42 -4.61
N GLY A 72 -2.39 -12.15 -4.48
CA GLY A 72 -2.76 -13.28 -5.34
C GLY A 72 -2.86 -14.60 -4.57
N PHE A 73 -2.97 -15.70 -5.30
CA PHE A 73 -2.90 -17.07 -4.75
C PHE A 73 -1.46 -17.58 -4.73
N ASP A 74 -1.13 -18.49 -3.82
CA ASP A 74 0.22 -19.01 -3.60
C ASP A 74 0.73 -19.90 -4.74
N ASP A 75 -0.17 -20.59 -5.43
CA ASP A 75 0.10 -21.41 -6.62
C ASP A 75 0.16 -20.61 -7.95
N GLY A 76 -0.12 -19.31 -7.91
CA GLY A 76 -0.13 -18.42 -9.08
C GLY A 76 1.04 -17.44 -9.12
N PRO A 77 1.20 -16.67 -10.21
CA PRO A 77 2.17 -15.57 -10.25
C PRO A 77 1.76 -14.42 -9.30
N PRO A 78 2.70 -13.51 -8.96
CA PRO A 78 2.39 -12.23 -8.33
C PRO A 78 1.27 -11.48 -9.07
N MET A 79 0.33 -10.89 -8.33
CA MET A 79 -0.76 -10.10 -8.89
C MET A 79 -0.64 -8.64 -8.48
N VAL A 80 -0.96 -7.73 -9.40
CA VAL A 80 -1.15 -6.33 -9.04
C VAL A 80 -2.55 -6.12 -8.48
N THR A 81 -2.69 -5.18 -7.57
CA THR A 81 -4.00 -4.75 -7.06
C THR A 81 -4.72 -3.93 -8.12
N GLY A 82 -6.06 -4.04 -8.18
CA GLY A 82 -6.88 -3.22 -9.07
C GLY A 82 -6.93 -1.75 -8.67
N ALA A 83 -6.58 -1.43 -7.42
CA ALA A 83 -6.41 -0.07 -6.95
C ALA A 83 -5.05 0.47 -7.42
N GLN A 84 -5.03 1.72 -7.89
CA GLN A 84 -3.80 2.40 -8.33
C GLN A 84 -3.03 2.96 -7.13
N ILE A 85 -2.50 2.05 -6.30
CA ILE A 85 -1.80 2.40 -5.06
C ILE A 85 -0.42 3.03 -5.30
N GLY A 86 0.19 2.80 -6.47
CA GLY A 86 1.43 3.45 -6.89
C GLY A 86 1.20 4.88 -7.39
N ASP A 87 0.10 5.17 -8.09
CA ASP A 87 -0.24 6.49 -8.60
C ASP A 87 -1.00 7.30 -7.54
N SER A 88 -2.26 6.94 -7.30
CA SER A 88 -3.14 7.68 -6.39
C SER A 88 -2.69 7.55 -4.94
N GLY A 89 -2.19 6.37 -4.56
CA GLY A 89 -1.61 6.18 -3.23
C GLY A 89 -0.43 7.11 -2.98
N THR A 90 0.48 7.27 -3.94
CA THR A 90 1.61 8.22 -3.81
C THR A 90 1.15 9.67 -3.81
N GLY A 91 0.15 10.02 -4.62
CA GLY A 91 -0.47 11.35 -4.60
C GLY A 91 -1.00 11.72 -3.22
N LEU A 92 -1.65 10.79 -2.51
CA LEU A 92 -2.14 11.01 -1.15
C LEU A 92 -0.99 11.21 -0.15
N HIS A 93 0.10 10.46 -0.27
CA HIS A 93 1.31 10.66 0.56
C HIS A 93 1.92 12.05 0.32
N LEU A 94 2.04 12.45 -0.96
CA LEU A 94 2.57 13.77 -1.31
C LEU A 94 1.67 14.89 -0.79
N ALA A 95 0.34 14.75 -0.90
CA ALA A 95 -0.62 15.72 -0.37
C ALA A 95 -0.46 15.91 1.15
N LEU A 96 -0.30 14.84 1.91
CA LEU A 96 -0.03 14.93 3.35
C LEU A 96 1.30 15.64 3.62
N GLY A 97 2.34 15.34 2.84
CA GLY A 97 3.63 16.02 2.90
C GLY A 97 3.55 17.52 2.60
N ILE A 98 2.76 17.91 1.60
CA ILE A 98 2.50 19.32 1.25
C ILE A 98 1.80 20.04 2.40
N VAL A 99 0.73 19.46 2.95
CA VAL A 99 -0.01 20.07 4.07
C VAL A 99 0.90 20.24 5.29
N THR A 100 1.75 19.24 5.56
CA THR A 100 2.71 19.28 6.66
C THR A 100 3.77 20.36 6.45
N ALA A 101 4.28 20.51 5.22
CA ALA A 101 5.23 21.56 4.86
C ALA A 101 4.59 22.96 4.92
N LEU A 102 3.34 23.11 4.49
CA LEU A 102 2.57 24.35 4.64
C LEU A 102 2.43 24.72 6.11
N TYR A 103 2.14 23.75 6.98
CA TYR A 103 2.07 23.97 8.42
C TYR A 103 3.44 24.37 9.00
N GLN A 104 4.52 23.64 8.67
CA GLN A 104 5.88 23.98 9.11
C GLN A 104 6.27 25.41 8.73
N ARG A 105 5.91 25.83 7.51
CA ARG A 105 6.19 27.17 6.98
C ARG A 105 5.54 28.29 7.81
N THR A 106 4.42 28.04 8.50
CA THR A 106 3.80 29.04 9.40
C THR A 106 4.68 29.39 10.61
N HIS A 107 5.62 28.50 10.96
CA HIS A 107 6.56 28.71 12.07
C HIS A 107 7.93 29.17 11.58
N SER A 108 8.39 28.58 10.47
CA SER A 108 9.74 28.84 9.95
C SER A 108 9.82 30.06 9.02
N GLY A 109 8.70 30.44 8.40
CA GLY A 109 8.65 31.39 7.29
C GLY A 109 9.36 30.90 6.02
N ARG A 110 9.71 29.61 5.92
CA ARG A 110 10.51 29.03 4.82
C ARG A 110 9.79 27.87 4.14
N GLY A 111 9.98 27.78 2.83
CA GLY A 111 9.58 26.63 2.03
C GLY A 111 10.62 25.50 2.08
N GLN A 112 10.29 24.37 1.46
CA GLN A 112 11.12 23.17 1.44
C GLN A 112 10.76 22.25 0.26
N LYS A 113 11.61 21.26 0.00
CA LYS A 113 11.27 20.15 -0.90
C LYS A 113 10.45 19.09 -0.16
N VAL A 114 9.48 18.50 -0.86
CA VAL A 114 8.73 17.33 -0.42
C VAL A 114 8.80 16.30 -1.54
N LEU A 115 9.32 15.10 -1.26
CA LEU A 115 9.45 14.02 -2.22
C LEU A 115 8.59 12.84 -1.76
N ALA A 116 7.81 12.27 -2.67
CA ALA A 116 7.14 10.99 -2.46
C ALA A 116 7.58 10.03 -3.58
N ALA A 117 8.23 8.93 -3.20
CA ALA A 117 8.56 7.86 -4.12
C ALA A 117 7.40 6.88 -4.24
N MET A 118 7.08 6.44 -5.45
CA MET A 118 6.01 5.45 -5.68
C MET A 118 6.30 4.13 -4.98
N GLN A 119 7.56 3.69 -4.99
CA GLN A 119 7.99 2.50 -4.23
C GLN A 119 7.67 2.64 -2.73
N ASP A 120 8.02 3.77 -2.12
CA ASP A 120 7.86 4.00 -0.67
C ASP A 120 6.39 4.09 -0.28
N ALA A 121 5.56 4.71 -1.11
CA ALA A 121 4.12 4.80 -0.88
C ALA A 121 3.47 3.40 -0.89
N VAL A 122 3.84 2.55 -1.85
CA VAL A 122 3.35 1.16 -1.89
C VAL A 122 3.87 0.37 -0.68
N LEU A 123 5.17 0.50 -0.37
CA LEU A 123 5.77 -0.17 0.78
C LEU A 123 5.07 0.21 2.10
N ASN A 124 4.71 1.48 2.26
CA ASN A 124 3.97 1.96 3.43
C ASN A 124 2.59 1.32 3.55
N LEU A 125 1.86 1.16 2.43
CA LEU A 125 0.59 0.44 2.41
C LEU A 125 0.76 -1.07 2.66
N CYS A 126 1.93 -1.61 2.32
CA CYS A 126 2.35 -2.99 2.64
C CYS A 126 2.97 -3.16 4.03
N ARG A 127 2.86 -2.18 4.94
CA ARG A 127 3.44 -2.23 6.30
C ARG A 127 3.15 -3.53 7.05
N VAL A 128 1.94 -4.07 6.95
CA VAL A 128 1.56 -5.33 7.61
C VAL A 128 2.31 -6.55 7.06
N LYS A 129 2.76 -6.49 5.80
CA LYS A 129 3.57 -7.53 5.18
C LYS A 129 5.02 -7.45 5.62
N LEU A 130 5.54 -6.26 5.89
CA LEU A 130 6.85 -6.13 6.55
C LEU A 130 6.83 -6.68 7.98
N ARG A 131 5.75 -6.46 8.74
CA ARG A 131 5.52 -7.12 10.04
C ARG A 131 5.54 -8.65 9.89
N ASP A 132 4.83 -9.16 8.89
CA ASP A 132 4.73 -10.61 8.66
C ASP A 132 6.08 -11.21 8.26
N GLN A 133 6.89 -10.49 7.47
CA GLN A 133 8.25 -10.90 7.12
C GLN A 133 9.11 -11.09 8.38
N GLN A 134 9.08 -10.11 9.29
CA GLN A 134 9.83 -10.21 10.56
C GLN A 134 9.33 -11.35 11.46
N ARG A 135 8.04 -11.67 11.42
CA ARG A 135 7.47 -12.80 12.18
C ARG A 135 7.87 -14.13 11.56
N LEU A 136 7.84 -14.22 10.23
CA LEU A 136 8.26 -15.40 9.49
C LEU A 136 9.74 -15.69 9.74
N GLU A 137 10.61 -14.69 9.66
CA GLU A 137 12.05 -14.83 9.94
C GLU A 137 12.34 -15.34 11.37
N ARG A 138 11.50 -14.98 12.35
CA ARG A 138 11.67 -15.40 13.74
C ARG A 138 11.11 -16.79 14.03
N ASN A 139 9.95 -17.11 13.45
CA ASN A 139 9.16 -18.27 13.83
C ASN A 139 9.23 -19.42 12.82
N GLY A 140 9.64 -19.14 11.58
CA GLY A 140 9.61 -20.09 10.46
C GLY A 140 8.21 -20.42 9.93
N LEU A 141 7.13 -19.89 10.53
CA LEU A 141 5.75 -20.13 10.13
C LEU A 141 4.82 -18.99 10.56
N MET A 142 3.61 -18.97 9.98
CA MET A 142 2.53 -18.05 10.35
C MET A 142 1.20 -18.80 10.46
N GLN A 143 0.64 -18.88 11.66
CA GLN A 143 -0.55 -19.71 11.94
C GLN A 143 -1.82 -19.20 11.24
N GLU A 144 -1.90 -17.90 10.99
CA GLU A 144 -3.04 -17.26 10.34
C GLU A 144 -2.97 -17.29 8.80
N TYR A 145 -1.89 -17.81 8.22
CA TYR A 145 -1.72 -17.92 6.77
C TYR A 145 -2.27 -19.26 6.25
N PRO A 146 -2.83 -19.30 5.01
CA PRO A 146 -3.43 -20.53 4.45
C PRO A 146 -2.48 -21.72 4.34
N GLN A 147 -1.17 -21.47 4.27
CA GLN A 147 -0.16 -22.52 4.27
C GLN A 147 -0.10 -23.28 5.59
N PHE A 148 -0.53 -22.70 6.71
CA PHE A 148 -0.55 -23.42 7.98
C PHE A 148 -1.84 -24.25 8.14
N PRO A 149 -1.80 -25.49 8.67
CA PRO A 149 -0.61 -26.25 9.07
C PRO A 149 -0.07 -27.20 7.99
N ASN A 150 -0.70 -27.25 6.80
CA ASN A 150 -0.52 -28.35 5.84
C ASN A 150 0.40 -28.03 4.65
N GLY A 151 0.88 -26.80 4.54
CA GLY A 151 1.77 -26.31 3.50
C GLY A 151 3.12 -25.86 4.07
N GLU A 152 3.94 -25.28 3.21
CA GLU A 152 5.31 -24.89 3.52
C GLU A 152 5.48 -23.37 3.51
N PHE A 153 6.37 -22.87 4.35
CA PHE A 153 6.82 -21.48 4.34
C PHE A 153 8.27 -21.43 3.85
N GLY A 154 8.56 -20.52 2.92
CA GLY A 154 9.92 -20.18 2.52
C GLY A 154 10.48 -18.99 3.31
N ASP A 155 11.51 -18.35 2.76
CA ASP A 155 12.20 -17.21 3.40
C ASP A 155 11.46 -15.87 3.27
N SER A 156 10.34 -15.82 2.53
CA SER A 156 9.59 -14.61 2.24
C SER A 156 8.10 -14.81 2.48
N VAL A 157 7.41 -13.75 2.92
CA VAL A 157 5.95 -13.78 3.12
C VAL A 157 5.25 -14.28 1.86
N PRO A 158 4.51 -15.41 1.94
CA PRO A 158 3.81 -15.95 0.79
C PRO A 158 2.55 -15.15 0.48
N ARG A 159 2.00 -15.38 -0.72
CA ARG A 159 0.65 -14.95 -1.07
C ARG A 159 -0.37 -15.75 -0.26
N ALA A 160 -1.51 -15.12 0.06
CA ALA A 160 -2.50 -15.68 0.99
C ALA A 160 -3.92 -15.77 0.38
N GLY A 161 -4.05 -15.63 -0.94
CA GLY A 161 -5.34 -15.58 -1.61
C GLY A 161 -6.23 -14.48 -1.02
N ASN A 162 -7.37 -14.88 -0.48
CA ASN A 162 -8.36 -13.98 0.12
C ASN A 162 -8.35 -13.97 1.65
N ALA A 163 -7.29 -14.49 2.29
CA ALA A 163 -7.14 -14.40 3.74
C ALA A 163 -7.11 -12.94 4.20
N SER A 164 -7.62 -12.67 5.40
CA SER A 164 -7.75 -11.32 5.95
C SER A 164 -6.42 -10.63 6.27
N GLY A 165 -5.31 -11.39 6.36
CA GLY A 165 -3.98 -10.88 6.68
C GLY A 165 -3.79 -10.46 8.14
N GLY A 166 -4.71 -10.84 9.03
CA GLY A 166 -4.67 -10.52 10.46
C GLY A 166 -5.20 -11.64 11.34
N GLY A 167 -5.41 -11.34 12.62
CA GLY A 167 -5.82 -12.34 13.63
C GLY A 167 -7.28 -12.76 13.59
N GLN A 168 -8.03 -12.44 12.53
CA GLN A 168 -9.43 -12.81 12.36
C GLN A 168 -9.58 -13.52 11.01
N PRO A 169 -9.79 -14.84 10.97
CA PRO A 169 -9.92 -15.58 9.71
C PRO A 169 -11.03 -15.01 8.83
N GLY A 170 -10.81 -14.97 7.52
CA GLY A 170 -11.80 -14.47 6.57
C GLY A 170 -11.52 -14.92 5.15
N TRP A 171 -12.57 -14.93 4.32
CA TRP A 171 -12.49 -15.40 2.94
C TRP A 171 -13.58 -14.79 2.05
N ILE A 172 -13.32 -14.75 0.73
CA ILE A 172 -14.35 -14.45 -0.29
C ILE A 172 -15.16 -15.72 -0.58
N VAL A 173 -16.48 -15.65 -0.39
CA VAL A 173 -17.40 -16.77 -0.63
C VAL A 173 -18.35 -16.47 -1.79
N LYS A 174 -18.73 -17.52 -2.52
CA LYS A 174 -19.66 -17.45 -3.66
C LYS A 174 -21.07 -17.15 -3.17
N CYS A 175 -21.76 -16.26 -3.87
CA CYS A 175 -23.20 -16.03 -3.73
C CYS A 175 -23.97 -16.69 -4.89
N LYS A 176 -25.31 -16.69 -4.80
CA LYS A 176 -26.17 -17.14 -5.90
C LYS A 176 -25.88 -16.34 -7.17
N GLY A 177 -25.58 -17.02 -8.28
CA GLY A 177 -25.33 -16.40 -9.59
C GLY A 177 -23.84 -16.19 -9.93
N TRP A 178 -22.90 -16.63 -9.09
CA TRP A 178 -21.46 -16.50 -9.30
C TRP A 178 -20.97 -17.14 -10.63
N GLU A 179 -21.72 -18.10 -11.19
CA GLU A 179 -21.41 -18.73 -12.47
C GLU A 179 -21.52 -17.75 -13.66
N THR A 180 -22.34 -16.71 -13.51
CA THR A 180 -22.64 -15.73 -14.58
C THR A 180 -22.30 -14.30 -14.21
N ASP A 181 -22.24 -13.98 -12.90
CA ASP A 181 -21.90 -12.66 -12.39
C ASP A 181 -20.56 -12.72 -11.61
N PRO A 182 -19.48 -12.12 -12.13
CA PRO A 182 -18.17 -12.14 -11.47
C PRO A 182 -18.14 -11.35 -10.14
N ASN A 183 -19.20 -10.58 -9.82
CA ASN A 183 -19.32 -9.83 -8.57
C ASN A 183 -20.30 -10.47 -7.58
N ALA A 184 -20.92 -11.61 -7.89
CA ALA A 184 -21.81 -12.33 -6.97
C ALA A 184 -21.01 -13.08 -5.90
N TYR A 185 -20.36 -12.32 -5.03
CA TYR A 185 -19.52 -12.78 -3.93
C TYR A 185 -19.70 -11.88 -2.71
N MET A 186 -19.32 -12.37 -1.53
CA MET A 186 -19.17 -11.55 -0.34
C MET A 186 -17.90 -11.91 0.42
N TYR A 187 -17.38 -10.97 1.20
CA TYR A 187 -16.31 -11.26 2.16
C TYR A 187 -16.92 -11.62 3.51
N VAL A 188 -16.51 -12.74 4.08
CA VAL A 188 -16.94 -13.20 5.41
C VAL A 188 -15.75 -13.21 6.34
N ILE A 189 -15.89 -12.60 7.52
CA ILE A 189 -14.93 -12.68 8.62
C ILE A 189 -15.57 -13.52 9.72
N VAL A 190 -14.81 -14.49 10.24
CA VAL A 190 -15.17 -15.25 11.43
C VAL A 190 -14.42 -14.65 12.61
N GLN A 191 -15.16 -14.23 13.63
CA GLN A 191 -14.56 -13.72 14.87
C GLN A 191 -15.07 -14.51 16.07
N GLY A 192 -14.16 -14.83 16.99
CA GLY A 192 -14.47 -15.53 18.23
C GLY A 192 -15.67 -14.95 19.00
N PRO A 193 -15.76 -13.61 19.22
CA PRO A 193 -16.87 -13.02 19.95
C PRO A 193 -18.27 -13.25 19.35
N VAL A 194 -18.36 -13.56 18.05
CA VAL A 194 -19.65 -13.77 17.35
C VAL A 194 -19.83 -15.21 16.87
N TRP A 195 -18.98 -16.15 17.31
CA TRP A 195 -19.00 -17.53 16.82
C TRP A 195 -20.35 -18.22 16.98
N GLU A 196 -21.00 -18.04 18.13
CA GLU A 196 -22.31 -18.62 18.39
C GLU A 196 -23.37 -18.11 17.39
N ALA A 197 -23.34 -16.80 17.09
CA ALA A 197 -24.23 -16.20 16.12
C ALA A 197 -23.95 -16.71 14.70
N VAL A 198 -22.67 -16.86 14.33
CA VAL A 198 -22.26 -17.45 13.05
C VAL A 198 -22.80 -18.88 12.92
N CYS A 199 -22.59 -19.72 13.93
CA CYS A 199 -23.08 -21.10 13.97
C CYS A 199 -24.60 -21.18 13.75
N LYS A 200 -25.37 -20.33 14.41
CA LYS A 200 -26.84 -20.25 14.22
C LYS A 200 -27.20 -19.86 12.79
N VAL A 201 -26.54 -18.85 12.23
CA VAL A 201 -26.81 -18.37 10.86
C VAL A 201 -26.51 -19.44 9.81
N ILE A 202 -25.45 -20.25 9.99
CA ILE A 202 -25.09 -21.32 9.05
C ILE A 202 -25.78 -22.66 9.36
N GLY A 203 -26.66 -22.71 10.36
CA GLY A 203 -27.37 -23.93 10.77
C GLY A 203 -26.47 -25.00 11.39
N ARG A 204 -25.35 -24.60 12.01
CA ARG A 204 -24.36 -25.47 12.68
C ARG A 204 -24.27 -25.18 14.16
N GLU A 205 -25.40 -25.13 14.85
CA GLU A 205 -25.44 -24.93 16.30
C GLU A 205 -24.67 -26.03 17.06
N ASP A 206 -24.50 -27.21 16.47
CA ASP A 206 -23.65 -28.29 16.99
C ASP A 206 -22.17 -27.87 17.16
N TRP A 207 -21.68 -26.92 16.34
CA TRP A 207 -20.32 -26.40 16.43
C TRP A 207 -20.06 -25.49 17.62
N ILE A 208 -21.10 -24.97 18.27
CA ILE A 208 -20.97 -24.10 19.44
C ILE A 208 -20.27 -24.86 20.58
N THR A 209 -20.59 -26.15 20.74
CA THR A 209 -20.10 -26.99 21.84
C THR A 209 -19.09 -28.05 21.40
N ASP A 210 -18.88 -28.25 20.09
CA ASP A 210 -17.91 -29.22 19.57
C ASP A 210 -16.48 -28.75 19.84
N VAL A 211 -15.70 -29.55 20.57
CA VAL A 211 -14.31 -29.25 20.97
C VAL A 211 -13.39 -28.91 19.78
N ARG A 212 -13.72 -29.38 18.57
CA ARG A 212 -12.95 -29.09 17.36
C ARG A 212 -13.14 -27.65 16.85
N PHE A 213 -14.26 -27.01 17.20
CA PHE A 213 -14.69 -25.72 16.65
C PHE A 213 -14.99 -24.67 17.72
N ALA A 214 -15.02 -25.05 19.01
CA ALA A 214 -15.39 -24.17 20.12
C ALA A 214 -14.36 -23.05 20.41
N SER A 215 -13.17 -23.08 19.78
CA SER A 215 -12.14 -22.04 19.84
C SER A 215 -11.74 -21.57 18.43
N PRO A 216 -12.60 -20.80 17.74
CA PRO A 216 -12.36 -20.29 16.38
C PRO A 216 -11.40 -19.09 16.32
#